data_AF-A0A9W7DIU1-F1
#
_entry.id   AF-A0A9W7DIU1-F1
#
_cell.length_a   1.000
_cell.length_b   1.000
_cell.length_c   1.000
_cell.angle_alpha   90.00
_cell.angle_beta   90.00
_cell.angle_gamma   90.00
#
_symmetry.space_group_name_H-M   'P 1'
#
loop_
_entity.id
_entity.type
_entity.pdbx_description
1 polymer ?
#
loop_
_entity_poly.entity_id
_entity_poly.type
_entity_poly.pdbx_seq_one_letter_code
_entity_poly.pdbx_strand_id
1 'polypeptide(L)'
;MALETPPIIETGTEVQPQSQNPEVAQVVNDKSQAQHHPEPQIQVQDSHNSVTATTNVEQPLETNNNISKKLPFILAIDNHEYQFTFLIITQLLFWTVLANLARIGLTAITNYTNAYVNYVAGTSLWCNFSACLILAAVIKSDRFWDSVLASKPPSTTMATGERVIEDKSQTSLFIGLTFGFCGSLCTFSSFILELVLKTCDVILHAFTDSWYAFNDKGDGAKDFFSVLFIQFGVSVFGWLVGCDLAKFINWLVERYPKCAGSYLNWRIFELVASVLGIAALIVNIVLSAAFGEYNSYKVNYSIAICFAPVAVVLRYYLTTKLNGYKTWFPTGTFLSNLISCIFKGL
;
A
#
# COMPACT_ATOMS: atom_id res chain seq x y z
N MET A 1 -64.06 -0.57 -15.43
CA MET A 1 -65.22 0.30 -15.15
C MET A 1 -64.86 1.11 -13.92
N ALA A 2 -64.73 2.43 -14.10
CA ALA A 2 -64.46 3.53 -13.14
C ALA A 2 -63.20 3.40 -12.24
N LEU A 3 -62.13 4.19 -12.42
CA LEU A 3 -61.95 5.64 -12.14
C LEU A 3 -62.21 5.99 -10.66
N GLU A 4 -61.18 6.50 -9.97
CA GLU A 4 -61.19 7.86 -9.40
C GLU A 4 -59.85 8.20 -8.69
N THR A 5 -59.28 9.33 -9.12
CA THR A 5 -58.46 10.29 -8.35
C THR A 5 -59.19 11.64 -8.42
N PRO A 6 -58.66 12.76 -7.89
CA PRO A 6 -58.46 13.24 -6.51
C PRO A 6 -59.36 14.50 -6.23
N PRO A 7 -59.07 15.39 -5.25
CA PRO A 7 -58.47 16.70 -5.60
C PRO A 7 -57.47 17.26 -4.53
N ILE A 8 -56.36 17.93 -4.87
CA ILE A 8 -56.06 19.36 -5.25
C ILE A 8 -56.23 20.39 -4.11
N ILE A 9 -55.24 21.31 -4.00
CA ILE A 9 -55.25 22.78 -3.72
C ILE A 9 -54.01 23.15 -2.85
N GLU A 10 -52.92 23.71 -3.42
CA GLU A 10 -52.54 25.16 -3.53
C GLU A 10 -52.11 25.78 -2.17
N THR A 11 -51.16 26.72 -1.97
CA THR A 11 -50.33 27.65 -2.77
C THR A 11 -49.42 28.42 -1.78
N GLY A 12 -48.22 28.82 -2.23
CA GLY A 12 -47.55 30.09 -1.89
C GLY A 12 -47.03 30.31 -0.45
N THR A 13 -46.17 31.28 -0.11
CA THR A 13 -45.21 32.18 -0.78
C THR A 13 -44.42 32.82 0.38
N GLU A 14 -43.11 33.04 0.20
CA GLU A 14 -42.24 34.02 0.89
C GLU A 14 -42.10 34.11 2.43
N VAL A 15 -40.86 34.31 2.88
CA VAL A 15 -40.36 35.48 3.65
C VAL A 15 -39.09 35.09 4.44
N GLN A 16 -37.94 35.67 4.05
CA GLN A 16 -36.87 36.05 5.00
C GLN A 16 -37.02 37.56 5.27
N PRO A 17 -36.62 38.07 6.45
CA PRO A 17 -35.33 38.77 6.50
C PRO A 17 -34.56 38.68 7.84
N GLN A 18 -33.34 39.23 7.76
CA GLN A 18 -32.23 39.35 8.72
C GLN A 18 -32.54 39.97 10.10
N SER A 19 -31.74 39.63 11.13
CA SER A 19 -30.69 40.49 11.73
C SER A 19 -30.48 40.31 13.26
N GLN A 20 -29.28 40.70 13.71
CA GLN A 20 -28.85 41.14 15.06
C GLN A 20 -28.19 40.15 16.06
N ASN A 21 -26.85 40.26 16.10
CA ASN A 21 -25.89 40.09 17.22
C ASN A 21 -26.07 41.24 18.26
N PRO A 22 -25.27 41.49 19.34
CA PRO A 22 -24.24 40.74 20.11
C PRO A 22 -24.37 40.92 21.67
N GLU A 23 -23.35 40.53 22.45
CA GLU A 23 -22.94 40.91 23.85
C GLU A 23 -22.56 39.66 24.69
N VAL A 24 -21.52 39.57 25.54
CA VAL A 24 -20.59 40.54 26.14
C VAL A 24 -19.38 39.82 26.78
N ALA A 25 -18.20 40.43 26.59
CA ALA A 25 -17.07 40.73 27.52
C ALA A 25 -16.51 39.67 28.52
N GLN A 26 -15.21 39.36 28.50
CA GLN A 26 -14.06 40.03 29.15
C GLN A 26 -13.98 39.94 30.70
N VAL A 27 -12.89 39.32 31.17
CA VAL A 27 -12.14 39.63 32.41
C VAL A 27 -10.67 39.40 32.06
N VAL A 28 -9.88 40.41 31.65
CA VAL A 28 -9.11 41.40 32.44
C VAL A 28 -8.12 40.77 33.45
N ASN A 29 -6.88 40.60 32.97
CA ASN A 29 -5.60 41.15 33.47
C ASN A 29 -5.49 41.56 34.95
N ASP A 30 -4.47 41.06 35.68
CA ASP A 30 -3.44 41.90 36.34
C ASP A 30 -2.47 41.08 37.21
N LYS A 31 -1.15 41.22 36.98
CA LYS A 31 -0.18 41.82 37.92
C LYS A 31 1.28 41.62 37.47
N SER A 32 1.95 42.76 37.33
CA SER A 32 3.39 42.91 37.16
C SER A 32 4.11 43.09 38.52
N GLN A 33 5.43 42.83 38.50
CA GLN A 33 6.51 43.35 39.37
C GLN A 33 6.90 42.63 40.69
N ALA A 34 8.20 42.28 40.76
CA ALA A 34 9.17 42.42 41.89
C ALA A 34 10.21 41.26 41.83
N GLN A 35 11.46 41.49 41.39
CA GLN A 35 12.66 41.92 42.15
C GLN A 35 13.59 40.78 42.63
N HIS A 36 14.89 40.97 42.35
CA HIS A 36 16.10 40.57 43.09
C HIS A 36 16.67 39.12 43.06
N HIS A 37 17.88 39.04 42.45
CA HIS A 37 19.02 38.13 42.68
C HIS A 37 19.52 38.21 44.17
N PRO A 38 20.24 37.24 44.81
CA PRO A 38 21.48 36.62 44.27
C PRO A 38 21.82 35.15 44.63
N GLU A 39 22.88 34.65 43.96
CA GLU A 39 23.70 33.47 44.29
C GLU A 39 24.15 33.41 45.77
N PRO A 40 24.65 32.24 46.20
CA PRO A 40 25.99 32.24 46.81
C PRO A 40 26.94 31.17 46.26
N GLN A 41 28.22 31.54 46.29
CA GLN A 41 29.39 30.80 45.88
C GLN A 41 30.00 29.91 47.00
N ILE A 42 30.79 28.92 46.54
CA ILE A 42 32.00 28.29 47.14
C ILE A 42 31.82 27.38 48.38
N GLN A 43 32.27 26.12 48.24
CA GLN A 43 33.30 25.56 49.11
C GLN A 43 34.13 24.47 48.40
N VAL A 44 35.44 24.74 48.38
CA VAL A 44 36.54 23.84 48.02
C VAL A 44 36.84 22.96 49.23
N GLN A 45 36.97 21.64 49.04
CA GLN A 45 37.63 20.78 50.01
C GLN A 45 38.41 19.69 49.27
N ASP A 46 39.72 19.92 49.13
CA ASP A 46 40.70 18.89 48.80
C ASP A 46 40.91 17.96 50.01
N SER A 47 41.02 16.65 49.75
CA SER A 47 41.64 15.70 50.68
C SER A 47 42.16 14.50 49.89
N HIS A 48 43.48 14.41 49.81
CA HIS A 48 44.26 13.26 49.35
C HIS A 48 43.80 11.93 49.98
N ASN A 49 43.73 10.86 49.18
CA ASN A 49 44.58 9.68 49.41
C ASN A 49 44.61 8.70 48.24
N SER A 50 45.73 8.02 48.19
CA SER A 50 46.44 7.46 47.05
C SER A 50 46.21 5.95 46.84
N VAL A 51 46.36 5.54 45.58
CA VAL A 51 46.94 4.27 45.08
C VAL A 51 46.09 2.99 45.25
N THR A 52 45.65 2.43 44.11
CA THR A 52 46.15 1.14 43.60
C THR A 52 45.83 1.05 42.11
N ALA A 53 46.88 0.98 41.29
CA ALA A 53 46.79 0.72 39.86
C ALA A 53 46.58 -0.78 39.64
N THR A 54 45.52 -1.13 38.91
CA THR A 54 45.44 -2.38 38.14
C THR A 54 45.02 -2.02 36.72
N THR A 55 46.01 -1.93 35.85
CA THR A 55 45.89 -1.95 34.39
C THR A 55 45.21 -3.23 33.95
N ASN A 56 43.95 -3.13 33.53
CA ASN A 56 43.36 -4.05 32.56
C ASN A 56 43.10 -3.25 31.28
N VAL A 57 44.01 -3.41 30.33
CA VAL A 57 43.83 -3.00 28.94
C VAL A 57 42.85 -4.00 28.34
N GLU A 58 41.57 -3.66 28.35
CA GLU A 58 40.53 -4.40 27.65
C GLU A 58 40.03 -3.52 26.49
N GLN A 59 40.37 -3.93 25.27
CA GLN A 59 40.18 -3.21 24.02
C GLN A 59 38.71 -2.78 23.81
N PRO A 60 38.43 -1.48 23.59
CA PRO A 60 37.16 -1.07 23.01
C PRO A 60 37.36 -0.49 21.59
N LEU A 61 36.34 -0.63 20.75
CA LEU A 61 36.04 0.26 19.60
C LEU A 61 36.67 0.00 18.21
N GLU A 62 36.62 -1.22 17.66
CA GLU A 62 36.66 -1.36 16.18
C GLU A 62 35.29 -1.71 15.58
N THR A 63 34.51 -2.58 16.21
CA THR A 63 33.18 -2.99 15.72
C THR A 63 32.15 -1.85 15.78
N ASN A 64 32.21 -1.02 16.83
CA ASN A 64 31.27 0.10 17.02
C ASN A 64 31.53 1.28 16.08
N ASN A 65 32.78 1.52 15.69
CA ASN A 65 33.14 2.62 14.80
C ASN A 65 32.66 2.40 13.36
N ASN A 66 32.66 1.15 12.89
CA ASN A 66 32.16 0.80 11.56
C ASN A 66 30.63 0.87 11.47
N ILE A 67 29.92 0.49 12.54
CA ILE A 67 28.45 0.60 12.63
C ILE A 67 28.04 2.08 12.75
N SER A 68 28.73 2.85 13.58
CA SER A 68 28.47 4.29 13.75
C SER A 68 28.73 5.11 12.48
N LYS A 69 29.68 4.70 11.62
CA LYS A 69 29.92 5.33 10.31
C LYS A 69 28.96 4.85 9.21
N LYS A 70 28.45 3.62 9.28
CA LYS A 70 27.43 3.10 8.34
C LYS A 70 26.04 3.68 8.58
N LEU A 71 25.72 4.02 9.83
CA LEU A 71 24.45 4.60 10.23
C LEU A 71 24.08 5.89 9.45
N PRO A 72 24.95 6.91 9.31
CA PRO A 72 24.65 8.09 8.51
C PRO A 72 24.52 7.81 7.02
N PHE A 73 25.23 6.82 6.47
CA PHE A 73 25.14 6.45 5.05
C PHE A 73 23.78 5.82 4.70
N ILE A 74 23.30 4.88 5.54
CA ILE A 74 22.00 4.21 5.34
C ILE A 74 20.82 5.21 5.40
N LEU A 75 20.96 6.24 6.23
CA LEU A 75 19.97 7.31 6.38
C LEU A 75 20.06 8.36 5.28
N ALA A 76 21.24 8.56 4.66
CA ALA A 76 21.47 9.56 3.62
C ALA A 76 20.91 9.19 2.23
N ILE A 77 20.39 7.99 2.05
CA ILE A 77 19.85 7.49 0.77
C ILE A 77 18.72 8.38 0.23
N ASP A 78 17.92 9.00 1.10
CA ASP A 78 16.82 9.89 0.69
C ASP A 78 17.31 11.22 0.09
N ASN A 79 18.55 11.62 0.37
CA ASN A 79 19.08 12.92 -0.06
C ASN A 79 19.46 12.94 -1.56
N HIS A 80 19.60 11.77 -2.18
CA HIS A 80 19.95 11.64 -3.60
C HIS A 80 18.79 11.04 -4.39
N GLU A 81 18.23 11.83 -5.31
CA GLU A 81 17.08 11.46 -6.17
C GLU A 81 17.27 10.11 -6.89
N TYR A 82 18.49 9.86 -7.39
CA TYR A 82 18.82 8.60 -8.07
C TYR A 82 18.82 7.38 -7.13
N GLN A 83 19.32 7.53 -5.91
CA GLN A 83 19.38 6.43 -4.93
C GLN A 83 17.99 6.07 -4.43
N PHE A 84 17.16 7.10 -4.18
CA PHE A 84 15.78 6.93 -3.81
C PHE A 84 14.94 6.29 -4.92
N THR A 85 15.11 6.73 -6.17
CA THR A 85 14.43 6.11 -7.33
C THR A 85 14.83 4.64 -7.50
N PHE A 86 16.12 4.33 -7.34
CA PHE A 86 16.61 2.95 -7.37
C PHE A 86 15.99 2.10 -6.25
N LEU A 87 15.87 2.65 -5.04
CA LEU A 87 15.22 1.99 -3.92
C LEU A 87 13.74 1.68 -4.24
N ILE A 88 12.99 2.64 -4.82
CA ILE A 88 11.60 2.40 -5.24
C ILE A 88 11.52 1.25 -6.25
N ILE A 89 12.34 1.26 -7.29
CA ILE A 89 12.29 0.24 -8.35
C ILE A 89 12.59 -1.15 -7.78
N THR A 90 13.62 -1.26 -6.93
CA THR A 90 13.97 -2.55 -6.29
C THR A 90 12.91 -3.00 -5.29
N GLN A 91 12.26 -2.07 -4.59
CA GLN A 91 11.15 -2.37 -3.69
C GLN A 91 9.91 -2.84 -4.45
N LEU A 92 9.56 -2.19 -5.56
CA LEU A 92 8.49 -2.61 -6.47
C LEU A 92 8.74 -4.03 -6.99
N LEU A 93 9.98 -4.33 -7.36
CA LEU A 93 10.38 -5.65 -7.84
C LEU A 93 10.17 -6.72 -6.76
N PHE A 94 10.68 -6.51 -5.54
CA PHE A 94 10.51 -7.47 -4.44
C PHE A 94 9.04 -7.78 -4.15
N TRP A 95 8.23 -6.74 -3.96
CA TRP A 95 6.81 -6.89 -3.64
C TRP A 95 6.00 -7.50 -4.78
N THR A 96 6.38 -7.25 -6.03
CA THR A 96 5.73 -7.84 -7.21
C THR A 96 5.99 -9.34 -7.30
N VAL A 97 7.21 -9.80 -7.00
CA VAL A 97 7.53 -11.24 -6.95
C VAL A 97 6.68 -11.91 -5.87
N LEU A 98 6.64 -11.34 -4.67
CA LEU A 98 5.80 -11.87 -3.57
C LEU A 98 4.32 -11.91 -3.93
N ALA A 99 3.79 -10.86 -4.54
CA ALA A 99 2.40 -10.80 -4.94
C ALA A 99 2.03 -11.81 -6.03
N ASN A 100 2.91 -12.06 -6.99
CA ASN A 100 2.69 -13.10 -7.98
C ASN A 100 2.65 -14.49 -7.34
N LEU A 101 3.58 -14.79 -6.42
CA LEU A 101 3.56 -16.04 -5.66
C LEU A 101 2.28 -16.16 -4.82
N ALA A 102 1.87 -15.09 -4.15
CA ALA A 102 0.63 -15.04 -3.38
C ALA A 102 -0.60 -15.25 -4.27
N ARG A 103 -0.64 -14.63 -5.46
CA ARG A 103 -1.72 -14.84 -6.45
C ARG A 103 -1.78 -16.30 -6.89
N ILE A 104 -0.65 -16.88 -7.28
CA ILE A 104 -0.57 -18.29 -7.70
C ILE A 104 -1.07 -19.20 -6.59
N GLY A 105 -0.57 -19.01 -5.36
CA GLY A 105 -0.99 -19.80 -4.21
C GLY A 105 -2.49 -19.65 -3.91
N LEU A 106 -3.01 -18.42 -3.96
CA LEU A 106 -4.40 -18.14 -3.66
C LEU A 106 -5.33 -18.69 -4.74
N THR A 107 -4.97 -18.57 -6.01
CA THR A 107 -5.70 -19.21 -7.12
C THR A 107 -5.65 -20.73 -7.01
N ALA A 108 -4.52 -21.32 -6.61
CA ALA A 108 -4.39 -22.77 -6.45
C ALA A 108 -5.30 -23.33 -5.34
N ILE A 109 -5.35 -22.69 -4.16
CA ILE A 109 -6.16 -23.19 -3.04
C ILE A 109 -7.66 -22.88 -3.19
N THR A 110 -8.01 -21.91 -4.02
CA THR A 110 -9.42 -21.51 -4.26
C THR A 110 -9.99 -22.10 -5.55
N ASN A 111 -9.21 -22.88 -6.29
CA ASN A 111 -9.68 -23.62 -7.44
C ASN A 111 -10.26 -24.97 -7.00
N TYR A 112 -11.58 -25.06 -6.99
CA TYR A 112 -12.31 -26.29 -6.69
C TYR A 112 -13.49 -26.46 -7.67
N THR A 113 -13.89 -27.72 -7.83
CA THR A 113 -15.01 -28.11 -8.70
C THR A 113 -16.31 -27.48 -8.20
N ASN A 114 -17.12 -26.93 -9.12
CA ASN A 114 -18.39 -26.24 -8.84
C ASN A 114 -18.28 -24.88 -8.12
N ALA A 115 -17.12 -24.23 -8.16
CA ALA A 115 -17.03 -22.83 -7.75
C ALA A 115 -17.93 -21.95 -8.63
N TYR A 116 -18.73 -21.08 -8.00
CA TYR A 116 -19.75 -20.26 -8.68
C TYR A 116 -19.13 -19.30 -9.72
N VAL A 117 -18.10 -18.56 -9.30
CA VAL A 117 -17.30 -17.65 -10.12
C VAL A 117 -15.92 -18.29 -10.32
N ASN A 118 -15.80 -19.08 -11.38
CA ASN A 118 -14.54 -19.72 -11.79
C ASN A 118 -14.52 -19.87 -13.32
N TYR A 119 -13.33 -19.74 -13.91
CA TYR A 119 -13.05 -20.00 -15.33
C TYR A 119 -11.82 -20.91 -15.46
N VAL A 120 -11.49 -21.39 -16.67
CA VAL A 120 -10.48 -22.43 -16.93
C VAL A 120 -9.13 -22.24 -16.18
N ALA A 121 -8.69 -21.02 -15.89
CA ALA A 121 -7.43 -20.74 -15.19
C ALA A 121 -7.56 -20.45 -13.68
N GLY A 122 -8.74 -20.60 -13.08
CA GLY A 122 -9.02 -20.35 -11.66
C GLY A 122 -9.66 -18.99 -11.38
N THR A 123 -10.24 -18.82 -10.18
CA THR A 123 -10.97 -17.61 -9.80
C THR A 123 -10.06 -16.44 -9.42
N SER A 124 -10.41 -15.24 -9.88
CA SER A 124 -9.73 -13.99 -9.52
C SER A 124 -10.32 -13.31 -8.28
N LEU A 125 -11.41 -13.85 -7.74
CA LEU A 125 -12.20 -13.30 -6.64
C LEU A 125 -11.35 -12.98 -5.41
N TRP A 126 -10.69 -14.00 -4.87
CA TRP A 126 -9.95 -13.90 -3.61
C TRP A 126 -8.69 -13.05 -3.71
N CYS A 127 -8.06 -13.02 -4.89
CA CYS A 127 -6.91 -12.17 -5.16
C CYS A 127 -7.31 -10.69 -5.10
N ASN A 128 -8.43 -10.33 -5.71
CA ASN A 128 -8.94 -8.96 -5.70
C ASN A 128 -9.44 -8.56 -4.30
N PHE A 129 -10.14 -9.45 -3.59
CA PHE A 129 -10.50 -9.26 -2.17
C PHE A 129 -9.28 -8.93 -1.30
N SER A 130 -8.26 -9.79 -1.34
CA SER A 130 -7.08 -9.69 -0.48
C SER A 130 -6.26 -8.43 -0.80
N ALA A 131 -6.14 -8.09 -2.08
CA ALA A 131 -5.47 -6.86 -2.49
C ALA A 131 -6.21 -5.61 -2.00
N CYS A 132 -7.55 -5.55 -2.12
CA CYS A 132 -8.33 -4.43 -1.62
C CYS A 132 -8.27 -4.30 -0.09
N LEU A 133 -8.28 -5.43 0.62
CA LEU A 133 -8.12 -5.47 2.08
C LEU A 133 -6.77 -4.91 2.51
N ILE A 134 -5.67 -5.40 1.93
CA ILE A 134 -4.32 -4.95 2.28
C ILE A 134 -4.11 -3.49 1.87
N LEU A 135 -4.61 -3.09 0.70
CA LEU A 135 -4.52 -1.72 0.22
C LEU A 135 -5.25 -0.75 1.16
N ALA A 136 -6.46 -1.09 1.59
CA ALA A 136 -7.21 -0.27 2.55
C ALA A 136 -6.50 -0.18 3.90
N ALA A 137 -5.99 -1.32 4.41
CA ALA A 137 -5.23 -1.38 5.65
C ALA A 137 -4.00 -0.45 5.61
N VAL A 138 -3.21 -0.52 4.53
CA VAL A 138 -2.01 0.29 4.32
C VAL A 138 -2.34 1.78 4.16
N ILE A 139 -3.40 2.13 3.42
CA ILE A 139 -3.77 3.54 3.19
C ILE A 139 -4.30 4.19 4.47
N LYS A 140 -5.08 3.46 5.28
CA LYS A 140 -5.78 4.00 6.46
C LYS A 140 -4.99 3.88 7.77
N SER A 141 -3.81 3.25 7.76
CA SER A 141 -2.96 3.11 8.94
C SER A 141 -2.12 4.37 9.22
N ASP A 142 -2.75 5.54 9.36
CA ASP A 142 -2.07 6.84 9.51
C ASP A 142 -1.10 6.87 10.69
N ARG A 143 -1.52 6.37 11.86
CA ARG A 143 -0.71 6.40 13.09
C ARG A 143 0.52 5.52 12.99
N PHE A 144 0.42 4.40 12.28
CA PHE A 144 1.57 3.57 11.98
C PHE A 144 2.60 4.34 11.15
N TRP A 145 2.18 4.98 10.05
CA TRP A 145 3.09 5.74 9.19
C TRP A 145 3.67 6.97 9.89
N ASP A 146 2.87 7.69 10.67
CA ASP A 146 3.33 8.81 11.50
C ASP A 146 4.45 8.36 12.45
N SER A 147 4.30 7.20 13.09
CA SER A 147 5.33 6.64 13.98
C SER A 147 6.61 6.26 13.24
N VAL A 148 6.50 5.68 12.04
CA VAL A 148 7.65 5.32 11.21
C VAL A 148 8.42 6.58 10.81
N LEU A 149 7.73 7.60 10.33
CA LEU A 149 8.32 8.86 9.86
C LEU A 149 8.84 9.73 11.01
N ALA A 150 8.15 9.77 12.16
CA ALA A 150 8.58 10.54 13.33
C ALA A 150 9.92 10.04 13.92
N SER A 151 10.26 8.78 13.69
CA SER A 151 11.53 8.19 14.13
C SER A 151 12.71 8.47 13.19
N LYS A 152 12.50 9.21 12.09
CA LYS A 152 13.57 9.70 11.22
C LYS A 152 14.43 10.70 12.01
N PRO A 153 15.73 10.46 12.19
CA PRO A 153 16.61 11.45 12.82
C PRO A 153 16.59 12.72 11.95
N PRO A 154 16.68 13.92 12.54
CA PRO A 154 16.75 15.16 11.77
C PRO A 154 18.03 15.14 10.93
N SER A 155 17.92 14.67 9.69
CA SER A 155 18.95 14.78 8.67
C SER A 155 18.95 16.23 8.22
N THR A 156 19.94 16.97 8.69
CA THR A 156 20.39 18.30 8.25
C THR A 156 19.29 19.16 7.64
N THR A 157 18.67 19.95 8.52
CA THR A 157 18.10 21.28 8.26
C THR A 157 18.55 21.84 6.90
N MET A 158 17.65 21.87 5.91
CA MET A 158 17.64 23.05 5.05
C MET A 158 17.45 24.24 6.00
N ALA A 159 18.19 25.33 5.81
CA ALA A 159 18.45 26.42 6.76
C ALA A 159 17.23 27.22 7.29
N THR A 160 16.02 26.69 7.15
CA THR A 160 14.75 27.17 7.67
C THR A 160 14.19 26.03 8.53
N GLY A 161 14.10 26.22 9.85
CA GLY A 161 13.75 25.21 10.87
C GLY A 161 12.34 24.60 10.79
N GLU A 162 11.81 24.39 9.58
CA GLU A 162 10.53 23.78 9.29
C GLU A 162 10.74 22.30 8.97
N ARG A 163 10.21 21.40 9.81
CA ARG A 163 10.14 19.97 9.48
C ARG A 163 9.16 19.81 8.32
N VAL A 164 9.66 19.55 7.12
CA VAL A 164 8.81 19.04 6.03
C VAL A 164 8.33 17.66 6.48
N ILE A 165 7.03 17.53 6.78
CA ILE A 165 6.41 16.24 7.05
C ILE A 165 6.40 15.51 5.71
N GLU A 166 7.28 14.52 5.55
CA GLU A 166 7.24 13.64 4.40
C GLU A 166 5.88 12.93 4.37
N ASP A 167 5.16 13.04 3.26
CA ASP A 167 3.88 12.36 3.11
C ASP A 167 4.13 10.85 3.05
N LYS A 168 3.32 10.04 3.75
CA LYS A 168 3.42 8.57 3.76
C LYS A 168 3.45 7.97 2.35
N SER A 169 2.79 8.65 1.41
CA SER A 169 2.73 8.28 -0.01
C SER A 169 4.10 8.28 -0.71
N GLN A 170 5.09 8.96 -0.12
CA GLN A 170 6.46 9.08 -0.60
C GLN A 170 7.41 8.07 0.05
N THR A 171 6.94 7.20 0.94
CA THR A 171 7.81 6.14 1.49
C THR A 171 7.99 5.00 0.48
N SER A 172 9.22 4.54 0.28
CA SER A 172 9.51 3.43 -0.65
C SER A 172 8.71 2.17 -0.31
N LEU A 173 8.65 1.81 0.98
CA LEU A 173 7.81 0.72 1.48
C LEU A 173 6.32 0.87 1.10
N PHE A 174 5.76 2.07 1.25
CA PHE A 174 4.36 2.35 0.91
C PHE A 174 4.12 2.16 -0.59
N ILE A 175 4.99 2.72 -1.43
CA ILE A 175 4.91 2.58 -2.89
C ILE A 175 5.01 1.09 -3.28
N GLY A 176 5.96 0.38 -2.67
CA GLY A 176 6.15 -1.06 -2.87
C GLY A 176 4.93 -1.90 -2.53
N LEU A 177 4.30 -1.67 -1.37
CA LEU A 177 3.11 -2.42 -0.94
C LEU A 177 1.88 -2.08 -1.79
N THR A 178 1.69 -0.82 -2.13
CA THR A 178 0.49 -0.37 -2.85
C THR A 178 0.56 -0.67 -4.34
N PHE A 179 1.61 -0.21 -5.03
CA PHE A 179 1.79 -0.39 -6.46
C PHE A 179 2.38 -1.76 -6.81
N GLY A 180 3.32 -2.25 -6.00
CA GLY A 180 3.96 -3.55 -6.18
C GLY A 180 3.07 -4.69 -5.74
N PHE A 181 2.87 -4.83 -4.43
CA PHE A 181 2.20 -6.01 -3.87
C PHE A 181 0.71 -6.02 -4.23
N CYS A 182 -0.06 -5.03 -3.78
CA CYS A 182 -1.51 -4.99 -4.03
C CYS A 182 -1.82 -4.88 -5.52
N GLY A 183 -1.05 -4.06 -6.25
CA GLY A 183 -1.19 -3.91 -7.69
C GLY A 183 -0.94 -5.21 -8.47
N SER A 184 0.06 -6.00 -8.10
CA SER A 184 0.35 -7.27 -8.76
C SER A 184 -0.43 -8.45 -8.18
N LEU A 185 -1.11 -8.30 -7.05
CA LEU A 185 -2.03 -9.29 -6.49
C LEU A 185 -3.42 -9.15 -7.11
N CYS A 186 -3.93 -7.93 -7.31
CA CYS A 186 -5.21 -7.68 -7.98
C CYS A 186 -5.12 -7.73 -9.51
N THR A 187 -6.13 -8.27 -10.16
CA THR A 187 -6.18 -8.41 -11.62
C THR A 187 -7.54 -7.99 -12.17
N PHE A 188 -7.51 -6.93 -12.99
CA PHE A 188 -8.68 -6.49 -13.74
C PHE A 188 -8.87 -7.32 -15.02
N SER A 189 -7.77 -7.67 -15.70
CA SER A 189 -7.81 -8.47 -16.94
C SER A 189 -8.37 -9.88 -16.73
N SER A 190 -8.09 -10.53 -15.59
CA SER A 190 -8.70 -11.83 -15.28
C SER A 190 -10.18 -11.71 -14.95
N PHE A 191 -10.57 -10.65 -14.25
CA PHE A 191 -11.98 -10.36 -14.00
C PHE A 191 -12.75 -10.14 -15.32
N ILE A 192 -12.22 -9.34 -16.24
CA ILE A 192 -12.88 -9.12 -17.53
C ILE A 192 -12.95 -10.41 -18.36
N LEU A 193 -11.90 -11.22 -18.35
CA LEU A 193 -11.92 -12.52 -19.04
C LEU A 193 -13.00 -13.44 -18.43
N GLU A 194 -13.09 -13.52 -17.11
CA GLU A 194 -14.10 -14.29 -16.39
C GLU A 194 -15.52 -13.81 -16.70
N LEU A 195 -15.73 -12.49 -16.74
CA LEU A 195 -16.98 -11.86 -17.12
C LEU A 195 -17.39 -12.21 -18.56
N VAL A 196 -16.46 -12.09 -19.52
CA VAL A 196 -16.72 -12.41 -20.94
C VAL A 196 -17.00 -13.89 -21.14
N LEU A 197 -16.21 -14.78 -20.53
CA LEU A 197 -16.39 -16.24 -20.66
C LEU A 197 -17.71 -16.72 -20.06
N LYS A 198 -18.17 -16.14 -18.94
CA LYS A 198 -19.46 -16.47 -18.33
C LYS A 198 -20.65 -15.88 -19.10
N THR A 199 -20.46 -14.73 -19.75
CA THR A 199 -21.52 -14.07 -20.53
C THR A 199 -21.69 -14.69 -21.92
N CYS A 200 -20.58 -15.07 -22.55
CA CYS A 200 -20.54 -15.59 -23.92
C CYS A 200 -20.63 -17.13 -23.93
N ASP A 201 -21.86 -17.63 -23.94
CA ASP A 201 -22.24 -19.05 -24.08
C ASP A 201 -21.44 -19.83 -25.14
N VAL A 202 -21.22 -19.20 -26.30
CA VAL A 202 -20.52 -19.79 -27.46
C VAL A 202 -19.08 -20.19 -27.12
N ILE A 203 -18.42 -19.44 -26.23
CA ILE A 203 -17.04 -19.74 -25.83
C ILE A 203 -17.04 -20.84 -24.76
N LEU A 204 -18.01 -20.84 -23.86
CA LEU A 204 -18.18 -21.89 -22.85
C LEU A 204 -18.43 -23.27 -23.50
N HIS A 205 -19.27 -23.33 -24.52
CA HIS A 205 -19.53 -24.55 -25.30
C HIS A 205 -18.32 -25.04 -26.11
N ALA A 206 -17.41 -24.16 -26.52
CA ALA A 206 -16.21 -24.53 -27.27
C ALA A 206 -15.09 -25.10 -26.37
N PHE A 207 -15.06 -24.76 -25.07
CA PHE A 207 -14.01 -25.17 -24.13
C PHE A 207 -14.44 -26.22 -23.11
N THR A 208 -15.74 -26.40 -22.90
CA THR A 208 -16.30 -27.35 -21.95
C THR A 208 -17.47 -28.03 -22.63
N ASP A 209 -17.35 -29.35 -22.87
CA ASP A 209 -18.42 -30.26 -23.33
C ASP A 209 -19.56 -30.36 -22.28
N SER A 210 -20.07 -29.22 -21.85
CA SER A 210 -21.03 -29.08 -20.75
C SER A 210 -22.39 -28.69 -21.31
N TRP A 211 -23.40 -29.29 -20.71
CA TRP A 211 -24.83 -29.23 -21.01
C TRP A 211 -25.51 -27.92 -20.54
N TYR A 212 -24.72 -26.90 -20.20
CA TYR A 212 -25.22 -25.56 -19.84
C TYR A 212 -25.50 -24.73 -21.09
N ALA A 213 -26.40 -25.21 -21.94
CA ALA A 213 -26.98 -24.35 -22.98
C ALA A 213 -27.95 -23.38 -22.29
N PHE A 214 -27.71 -22.08 -22.40
CA PHE A 214 -28.70 -21.11 -21.93
C PHE A 214 -30.03 -21.37 -22.64
N ASN A 215 -31.08 -21.60 -21.86
CA ASN A 215 -32.39 -21.96 -22.38
C ASN A 215 -33.10 -20.71 -22.95
N ASP A 216 -32.72 -19.52 -22.50
CA ASP A 216 -33.29 -18.24 -22.90
C ASP A 216 -32.22 -17.19 -23.25
N LYS A 217 -32.55 -16.32 -24.23
CA LYS A 217 -31.62 -15.27 -24.76
C LYS A 217 -31.17 -14.23 -23.71
N GLY A 218 -31.79 -14.20 -22.53
CA GLY A 218 -31.51 -13.25 -21.46
C GLY A 218 -30.60 -13.77 -20.34
N ASP A 219 -30.28 -15.05 -20.32
CA ASP A 219 -29.57 -15.65 -19.18
C ASP A 219 -28.08 -15.25 -19.12
N GLY A 220 -27.43 -15.07 -20.27
CA GLY A 220 -26.06 -14.52 -20.31
C GLY A 220 -25.96 -13.11 -19.72
N ALA A 221 -27.01 -12.27 -19.86
CA ALA A 221 -27.04 -10.96 -19.22
C ALA A 221 -27.18 -11.06 -17.69
N LYS A 222 -27.95 -12.04 -17.19
CA LYS A 222 -28.07 -12.30 -15.74
C LYS A 222 -26.72 -12.75 -15.16
N ASP A 223 -26.02 -13.63 -15.86
CA ASP A 223 -24.70 -14.12 -15.45
C ASP A 223 -23.64 -13.02 -15.50
N PHE A 224 -23.68 -12.14 -16.51
CA PHE A 224 -22.85 -10.93 -16.56
C PHE A 224 -23.00 -10.10 -15.27
N PHE A 225 -24.23 -9.73 -14.92
CA PHE A 225 -24.48 -8.92 -13.73
C PHE A 225 -24.13 -9.67 -12.44
N SER A 226 -24.33 -10.99 -12.39
CA SER A 226 -23.97 -11.80 -11.23
C SER A 226 -22.46 -11.76 -10.96
N VAL A 227 -21.63 -12.06 -11.97
CA VAL A 227 -20.17 -12.00 -11.84
C VAL A 227 -19.70 -10.59 -11.50
N LEU A 228 -20.29 -9.57 -12.14
CA LEU A 228 -19.97 -8.18 -11.90
C LEU A 228 -20.25 -7.76 -10.44
N PHE A 229 -21.45 -8.05 -9.93
CA PHE A 229 -21.82 -7.68 -8.55
C PHE A 229 -21.05 -8.46 -7.51
N ILE A 230 -20.78 -9.75 -7.72
CA ILE A 230 -19.98 -10.53 -6.79
C ILE A 230 -18.55 -10.00 -6.74
N GLN A 231 -17.94 -9.77 -7.90
CA GLN A 231 -16.55 -9.33 -7.94
C GLN A 231 -16.38 -7.93 -7.32
N PHE A 232 -17.25 -6.98 -7.67
CA PHE A 232 -17.21 -5.64 -7.06
C PHE A 232 -17.62 -5.68 -5.59
N GLY A 233 -18.67 -6.40 -5.24
CA GLY A 233 -19.17 -6.52 -3.87
C GLY A 233 -18.12 -7.09 -2.93
N VAL A 234 -17.47 -8.19 -3.32
CA VAL A 234 -16.39 -8.80 -2.54
C VAL A 234 -15.18 -7.87 -2.44
N SER A 235 -14.82 -7.16 -3.51
CA SER A 235 -13.70 -6.21 -3.47
C SER A 235 -13.98 -5.01 -2.54
N VAL A 236 -15.21 -4.48 -2.56
CA VAL A 236 -15.68 -3.43 -1.63
C VAL A 236 -15.71 -3.95 -0.20
N PHE A 237 -16.20 -5.17 0.02
CA PHE A 237 -16.17 -5.80 1.34
C PHE A 237 -14.74 -5.94 1.87
N GLY A 238 -13.80 -6.38 1.02
CA GLY A 238 -12.37 -6.41 1.36
C GLY A 238 -11.83 -5.05 1.78
N TRP A 239 -12.18 -3.99 1.04
CA TRP A 239 -11.81 -2.61 1.40
C TRP A 239 -12.36 -2.18 2.77
N LEU A 240 -13.64 -2.47 3.07
CA LEU A 240 -14.25 -2.13 4.36
C LEU A 240 -13.57 -2.86 5.52
N VAL A 241 -13.36 -4.18 5.39
CA VAL A 241 -12.62 -4.97 6.38
C VAL A 241 -11.20 -4.45 6.56
N GLY A 242 -10.54 -4.04 5.48
CA GLY A 242 -9.22 -3.44 5.55
C GLY A 242 -9.19 -2.09 6.29
N CYS A 243 -10.25 -1.29 6.19
CA CYS A 243 -10.38 -0.06 6.99
C CYS A 243 -10.48 -0.35 8.49
N ASP A 244 -11.20 -1.41 8.87
CA ASP A 244 -11.28 -1.82 10.28
C ASP A 244 -9.97 -2.46 10.76
N LEU A 245 -9.28 -3.21 9.90
CA LEU A 245 -7.93 -3.70 10.17
C LEU A 245 -6.94 -2.54 10.39
N ALA A 246 -7.06 -1.45 9.63
CA ALA A 246 -6.23 -0.27 9.84
C ALA A 246 -6.43 0.37 11.22
N LYS A 247 -7.68 0.45 11.71
CA LYS A 247 -7.98 0.93 13.06
C LYS A 247 -7.33 0.03 14.11
N PHE A 248 -7.37 -1.28 13.90
CA PHE A 248 -6.71 -2.25 14.79
C PHE A 248 -5.18 -2.08 14.77
N ILE A 249 -4.56 -1.89 13.60
CA ILE A 249 -3.12 -1.63 13.47
C ILE A 249 -2.74 -0.34 14.21
N ASN A 250 -3.49 0.74 14.01
CA ASN A 250 -3.25 2.01 14.67
C ASN A 250 -3.38 1.88 16.20
N TRP A 251 -4.42 1.20 16.67
CA TRP A 251 -4.61 0.89 18.09
C TRP A 251 -3.42 0.09 18.66
N LEU A 252 -2.91 -0.90 17.92
CA LEU A 252 -1.78 -1.71 18.34
C LEU A 252 -0.49 -0.89 18.49
N VAL A 253 -0.24 0.03 17.55
CA VAL A 253 0.90 0.96 17.58
C VAL A 253 0.80 1.92 18.77
N GLU A 254 -0.38 2.49 19.01
CA GLU A 254 -0.61 3.39 20.15
C GLU A 254 -0.45 2.66 21.49
N ARG A 255 -0.90 1.40 21.56
CA ARG A 255 -0.79 0.57 22.77
C ARG A 255 0.64 0.11 23.04
N TYR A 256 1.40 -0.19 21.98
CA TYR A 256 2.76 -0.72 22.06
C TYR A 256 3.71 0.06 21.13
N PRO A 257 4.10 1.29 21.50
CA PRO A 257 4.94 2.15 20.64
C PRO A 257 6.32 1.55 20.35
N LYS A 258 6.83 0.68 21.23
CA LYS A 258 8.09 -0.04 20.99
C LYS A 258 7.98 -1.08 19.85
N CYS A 259 6.78 -1.60 19.59
CA CYS A 259 6.54 -2.55 18.50
C CYS A 259 6.53 -1.89 17.13
N ALA A 260 6.32 -0.57 17.04
CA ALA A 260 6.41 0.16 15.79
C ALA A 260 7.83 0.16 15.20
N GLY A 261 8.87 -0.17 15.98
CA GLY A 261 10.25 -0.24 15.53
C GLY A 261 10.88 1.14 15.28
N SER A 262 12.21 1.19 15.31
CA SER A 262 12.95 2.39 14.91
C SER A 262 12.96 2.54 13.38
N TYR A 263 13.00 3.77 12.86
CA TYR A 263 13.18 4.07 11.43
C TYR A 263 14.32 3.26 10.81
N LEU A 264 15.41 3.07 11.56
CA LEU A 264 16.55 2.28 11.11
C LEU A 264 16.17 0.82 10.80
N ASN A 265 15.29 0.21 11.60
CA ASN A 265 14.87 -1.17 11.39
C ASN A 265 14.02 -1.29 10.12
N TRP A 266 13.11 -0.34 9.88
CA TRP A 266 12.35 -0.28 8.64
C TRP A 266 13.23 -0.04 7.43
N ARG A 267 14.25 0.80 7.56
CA ARG A 267 15.22 1.04 6.49
C ARG A 267 16.07 -0.18 6.18
N ILE A 268 16.53 -0.90 7.21
CA ILE A 268 17.24 -2.18 7.02
C ILE A 268 16.30 -3.17 6.34
N PHE A 269 15.03 -3.23 6.74
CA PHE A 269 14.04 -4.07 6.10
C PHE A 269 13.85 -3.73 4.61
N GLU A 270 13.74 -2.45 4.25
CA GLU A 270 13.68 -2.00 2.84
C GLU A 270 14.93 -2.47 2.06
N LEU A 271 16.14 -2.26 2.60
CA LEU A 271 17.38 -2.67 1.94
C LEU A 271 17.49 -4.19 1.78
N VAL A 272 17.13 -4.95 2.81
CA VAL A 272 17.11 -6.42 2.75
C VAL A 272 16.08 -6.89 1.72
N ALA A 273 14.89 -6.29 1.71
CA ALA A 273 13.86 -6.58 0.72
C ALA A 273 14.33 -6.28 -0.70
N SER A 274 15.01 -5.15 -0.93
CA SER A 274 15.61 -4.81 -2.24
C SER A 274 16.64 -5.84 -2.70
N VAL A 275 17.54 -6.28 -1.81
CA VAL A 275 18.55 -7.31 -2.13
C VAL A 275 17.88 -8.64 -2.47
N LEU A 276 16.90 -9.06 -1.66
CA LEU A 276 16.13 -10.28 -1.90
C LEU A 276 15.33 -10.21 -3.20
N GLY A 277 14.79 -9.04 -3.54
CA GLY A 277 14.11 -8.80 -4.82
C GLY A 277 15.05 -9.08 -5.99
N ILE A 278 16.20 -8.40 -6.02
CA ILE A 278 17.19 -8.58 -7.10
C ILE A 278 17.62 -10.04 -7.20
N ALA A 279 17.91 -10.68 -6.07
CA ALA A 279 18.27 -12.09 -6.02
C ALA A 279 17.15 -12.98 -6.60
N ALA A 280 15.89 -12.72 -6.23
CA ALA A 280 14.74 -13.47 -6.74
C ALA A 280 14.56 -13.29 -8.25
N LEU A 281 14.80 -12.09 -8.80
CA LEU A 281 14.76 -11.88 -10.25
C LEU A 281 15.88 -12.65 -10.95
N ILE A 282 17.12 -12.57 -10.46
CA ILE A 282 18.26 -13.30 -11.03
C ILE A 282 17.97 -14.80 -11.03
N VAL A 283 17.48 -15.34 -9.91
CA VAL A 283 17.11 -16.76 -9.81
C VAL A 283 16.05 -17.12 -10.85
N ASN A 284 14.97 -16.34 -11.01
CA ASN A 284 13.95 -16.64 -12.02
C ASN A 284 14.44 -16.47 -13.46
N ILE A 285 15.36 -15.55 -13.74
CA ILE A 285 16.00 -15.44 -15.06
C ILE A 285 16.83 -16.70 -15.34
N VAL A 286 17.67 -17.12 -14.39
CA VAL A 286 18.51 -18.32 -14.54
C VAL A 286 17.65 -19.57 -14.68
N LEU A 287 16.60 -19.72 -13.86
CA LEU A 287 15.67 -20.85 -13.97
C LEU A 287 14.92 -20.85 -15.31
N SER A 288 14.51 -19.68 -15.81
CA SER A 288 13.87 -19.55 -17.13
C SER A 288 14.81 -19.98 -18.27
N ALA A 289 16.10 -19.68 -18.15
CA ALA A 289 17.11 -20.04 -19.14
C ALA A 289 17.56 -21.51 -19.03
N ALA A 290 17.66 -22.04 -17.81
CA ALA A 290 18.15 -23.39 -17.54
C ALA A 290 17.09 -24.48 -17.81
N PHE A 291 15.80 -24.18 -17.59
CA PHE A 291 14.74 -25.16 -17.83
C PHE A 291 14.38 -25.28 -19.31
N GLY A 292 14.19 -26.52 -19.76
CA GLY A 292 13.68 -26.85 -21.10
C GLY A 292 12.24 -26.35 -21.33
N GLU A 293 11.84 -26.32 -22.59
CA GLU A 293 10.58 -25.71 -23.08
C GLU A 293 9.31 -26.25 -22.39
N TYR A 294 9.31 -27.54 -22.01
CA TYR A 294 8.13 -28.22 -21.43
C TYR A 294 8.11 -28.25 -19.90
N ASN A 295 9.04 -27.58 -19.22
CA ASN A 295 9.02 -27.58 -17.76
C ASN A 295 7.84 -26.73 -17.25
N SER A 296 6.92 -27.35 -16.50
CA SER A 296 5.75 -26.70 -15.94
C SER A 296 6.08 -25.46 -15.10
N TYR A 297 7.23 -25.45 -14.40
CA TYR A 297 7.64 -24.29 -13.62
C TYR A 297 8.00 -23.08 -14.50
N LYS A 298 8.69 -23.33 -15.62
CA LYS A 298 9.12 -22.29 -16.56
C LYS A 298 7.91 -21.61 -17.20
N VAL A 299 7.01 -22.43 -17.75
CA VAL A 299 5.83 -21.96 -18.50
C VAL A 299 4.85 -21.23 -17.58
N ASN A 300 4.58 -21.77 -16.38
CA ASN A 300 3.53 -21.24 -15.52
C ASN A 300 4.00 -20.10 -14.61
N TYR A 301 5.27 -20.06 -14.21
CA TYR A 301 5.73 -19.18 -13.13
C TYR A 301 6.91 -18.31 -13.53
N SER A 302 7.98 -18.93 -14.01
CA SER A 302 9.27 -18.26 -14.19
C SER A 302 9.21 -17.10 -15.19
N ILE A 303 8.55 -17.31 -16.34
CA ILE A 303 8.40 -16.27 -17.37
C ILE A 303 7.52 -15.11 -16.86
N ALA A 304 6.40 -15.42 -16.19
CA ALA A 304 5.51 -14.40 -15.64
C ALA A 304 6.23 -13.53 -14.59
N ILE A 305 7.03 -14.15 -13.72
CA ILE A 305 7.80 -13.43 -12.69
C ILE A 305 8.88 -12.54 -13.32
N CYS A 306 9.50 -12.94 -14.44
CA CYS A 306 10.48 -12.12 -15.15
C CYS A 306 9.87 -10.85 -15.78
N PHE A 307 8.67 -10.93 -16.34
CA PHE A 307 8.00 -9.78 -16.98
C PHE A 307 7.22 -8.89 -16.00
N ALA A 308 6.85 -9.40 -14.82
CA ALA A 308 6.06 -8.65 -13.86
C ALA A 308 6.71 -7.35 -13.34
N PRO A 309 8.03 -7.29 -13.04
CA PRO A 309 8.70 -6.04 -12.67
C PRO A 309 8.60 -4.96 -13.75
N VAL A 310 8.60 -5.33 -15.04
CA VAL A 310 8.43 -4.36 -16.12
C VAL A 310 7.01 -3.79 -16.12
N ALA A 311 6.01 -4.67 -15.96
CA ALA A 311 4.60 -4.28 -15.91
C ALA A 311 4.29 -3.36 -14.73
N VAL A 312 4.82 -3.63 -13.53
CA VAL A 312 4.58 -2.79 -12.35
C VAL A 312 5.25 -1.43 -12.47
N VAL A 313 6.47 -1.37 -13.01
CA VAL A 313 7.19 -0.11 -13.22
C VAL A 313 6.44 0.76 -14.23
N LEU A 314 5.97 0.17 -15.33
CA LEU A 314 5.10 0.86 -16.27
C LEU A 314 3.84 1.39 -15.59
N ARG A 315 3.16 0.58 -14.78
CA ARG A 315 1.97 0.99 -14.02
C ARG A 315 2.25 2.16 -13.06
N TYR A 316 3.37 2.12 -12.36
CA TYR A 316 3.80 3.18 -11.45
C TYR A 316 4.02 4.49 -12.20
N TYR A 317 4.75 4.47 -13.32
CA TYR A 317 4.98 5.67 -14.12
C TYR A 317 3.70 6.21 -14.78
N LEU A 318 2.83 5.34 -15.29
CA LEU A 318 1.55 5.76 -15.86
C LEU A 318 0.67 6.40 -14.78
N THR A 319 0.58 5.80 -13.60
CA THR A 319 -0.22 6.34 -12.50
C THR A 319 0.31 7.69 -12.04
N THR A 320 1.60 7.81 -11.76
CA THR A 320 2.20 9.05 -11.26
C THR A 320 2.09 10.21 -12.26
N LYS A 321 2.26 9.94 -13.56
CA LYS A 321 2.22 11.00 -14.59
C LYS A 321 0.81 11.36 -15.07
N LEU A 322 -0.08 10.37 -15.19
CA LEU A 322 -1.38 10.57 -15.87
C LEU A 322 -2.57 10.69 -14.90
N ASN A 323 -2.48 10.22 -13.65
CA ASN A 323 -3.59 10.42 -12.72
C ASN A 323 -3.78 11.89 -12.32
N GLY A 324 -2.72 12.71 -12.40
CA GLY A 324 -2.82 14.16 -12.20
C GLY A 324 -3.46 14.92 -13.37
N TYR A 325 -3.62 14.29 -14.54
CA TYR A 325 -4.15 14.96 -15.74
C TYR A 325 -5.66 15.26 -15.62
N LYS A 326 -6.43 14.38 -14.98
CA LYS A 326 -7.86 14.58 -14.70
C LYS A 326 -8.16 14.18 -13.26
N THR A 327 -8.58 15.14 -12.44
CA THR A 327 -8.87 14.92 -11.02
C THR A 327 -10.06 13.99 -10.77
N TRP A 328 -11.03 13.94 -11.69
CA TRP A 328 -12.21 13.07 -11.57
C TRP A 328 -11.96 11.62 -12.01
N PHE A 329 -10.99 11.38 -12.90
CA PHE A 329 -10.78 10.05 -13.48
C PHE A 329 -9.31 9.62 -13.41
N PRO A 330 -8.99 8.50 -12.73
CA PRO A 330 -7.63 7.98 -12.61
C PRO A 330 -7.16 7.37 -13.95
N THR A 331 -6.80 8.26 -14.87
CA THR A 331 -6.57 7.93 -16.29
C THR A 331 -5.37 6.99 -16.46
N GLY A 332 -4.30 7.19 -15.69
CA GLY A 332 -3.11 6.35 -15.71
C GLY A 332 -3.37 4.93 -15.20
N THR A 333 -4.10 4.81 -14.10
CA THR A 333 -4.49 3.50 -13.55
C THR A 333 -5.42 2.75 -14.51
N PHE A 334 -6.41 3.43 -15.10
CA PHE A 334 -7.28 2.84 -16.12
C PHE A 334 -6.50 2.35 -17.34
N LEU A 335 -5.60 3.17 -17.88
CA LEU A 335 -4.78 2.82 -19.05
C LEU A 335 -3.89 1.61 -18.77
N SER A 336 -3.27 1.54 -17.58
CA SER A 336 -2.46 0.38 -17.19
C SER A 336 -3.26 -0.92 -17.17
N ASN A 337 -4.50 -0.87 -16.67
CA ASN A 337 -5.39 -2.02 -16.63
C ASN A 337 -5.85 -2.43 -18.04
N LEU A 338 -6.10 -1.46 -18.92
CA LEU A 338 -6.48 -1.71 -20.32
C LEU A 338 -5.35 -2.39 -21.10
N ILE A 339 -4.11 -1.92 -20.95
CA ILE A 339 -2.92 -2.55 -21.55
C ILE A 339 -2.80 -4.01 -21.09
N SER A 340 -3.04 -4.28 -19.80
CA SER A 340 -3.04 -5.66 -19.28
C SER A 340 -4.09 -6.55 -19.94
N CYS A 341 -5.29 -6.03 -20.23
CA CYS A 341 -6.32 -6.80 -20.94
C CYS A 341 -5.87 -7.16 -22.37
N ILE A 342 -5.24 -6.22 -23.08
CA ILE A 342 -4.76 -6.46 -24.46
C ILE A 342 -3.70 -7.55 -24.47
N PHE A 343 -2.71 -7.47 -23.59
CA PHE A 343 -1.63 -8.47 -23.51
C PHE A 343 -2.10 -9.86 -23.05
N LYS A 344 -3.17 -9.93 -22.25
CA LYS A 344 -3.72 -11.21 -21.79
C LYS A 344 -4.64 -11.87 -22.84
N GLY A 345 -5.22 -11.06 -23.73
CA GLY A 345 -6.09 -11.55 -24.81
C GLY A 345 -5.34 -11.97 -26.08
N LEU A 346 -4.07 -11.58 -26.21
CA LEU A 346 -3.12 -12.06 -27.23
C LEU A 346 -2.54 -13.41 -26.79
#